data_AF-A0A942PHU6-F1
#
_entry.id   AF-A0A942PHU6-F1
#
_cell.length_a   1.000
_cell.length_b   1.000
_cell.length_c   1.000
_cell.angle_alpha   90.00
_cell.angle_beta   90.00
_cell.angle_gamma   90.00
#
_symmetry.space_group_name_H-M   'P 1'
#
loop_
_entity.id
_entity.type
_entity.pdbx_description
1 polymer ?
#
loop_
_entity_poly.entity_id
_entity_poly.type
_entity_poly.pdbx_seq_one_letter_code
_entity_poly.pdbx_strand_id
1 'polypeptide(L)'
;MERVFTRSQLYDLVWSQPIRSIAVDLGISNVALAKHCKKLSIPVPGRGYWARKAAGRPTNRAALPARFPGASDRTSRDANHTYSFNRVEEYAGMAIPPEPTFDEELPALRQLVAKLVGKVPHVRDFQSSHQLVAKLLEHDEERRADYRRSPISLYAPKYDDGIERRRLLIINTLFLAARRLGCRASMSTSRYIQSYGSDRQLGLQIGESYVCFTIELINRNPVIVGSGRCWRLAGLISLM
;
A
#
# COMPACT_ATOMS: atom_id res chain seq x y z
N MET A 1 22.29 15.17 -18.46
CA MET A 1 20.98 14.53 -18.72
C MET A 1 20.16 14.56 -17.44
N GLU A 2 18.87 14.86 -17.58
CA GLU A 2 17.92 14.95 -16.47
C GLU A 2 17.87 13.60 -15.72
N ARG A 3 18.05 13.63 -14.39
CA ARG A 3 18.14 12.41 -13.55
C ARG A 3 16.78 11.92 -13.06
N VAL A 4 15.73 12.64 -13.43
CA VAL A 4 14.34 12.43 -13.01
C VAL A 4 13.47 12.43 -14.25
N PHE A 5 12.67 11.38 -14.44
CA PHE A 5 11.71 11.28 -15.53
C PHE A 5 10.31 11.17 -14.96
N THR A 6 9.34 11.84 -15.58
CA THR A 6 7.92 11.56 -15.34
C THR A 6 7.52 10.26 -16.02
N ARG A 7 6.42 9.67 -15.55
CA ARG A 7 5.85 8.45 -16.11
C ARG A 7 5.48 8.61 -17.59
N SER A 8 4.98 9.78 -18.01
CA SER A 8 4.66 10.10 -19.40
C SER A 8 5.92 10.21 -20.27
N GLN A 9 6.93 10.94 -19.80
CA GLN A 9 8.21 11.09 -20.50
C GLN A 9 8.88 9.73 -20.72
N LEU A 10 8.92 8.88 -19.69
CA LEU A 10 9.51 7.54 -19.80
C LEU A 10 8.72 6.66 -20.77
N TYR A 11 7.39 6.79 -20.81
CA TYR A 11 6.56 6.10 -21.80
C TYR A 11 6.87 6.59 -23.23
N ASP A 12 6.95 7.89 -23.47
CA ASP A 12 7.31 8.41 -24.80
C ASP A 12 8.69 7.93 -25.25
N LEU A 13 9.65 7.90 -24.33
CA LEU A 13 10.99 7.39 -24.58
C LEU A 13 10.99 5.90 -24.97
N VAL A 14 10.28 5.06 -24.21
CA VAL A 14 10.17 3.60 -24.47
C VAL A 14 9.49 3.29 -25.80
N TRP A 15 8.61 4.17 -26.28
CA TRP A 15 7.90 4.01 -27.56
C TRP A 15 8.61 4.70 -28.74
N SER A 16 9.60 5.55 -28.49
CA SER A 16 10.43 6.17 -29.53
C SER A 16 11.58 5.26 -29.95
N GLN A 17 12.25 4.60 -29.00
CA GLN A 17 13.46 3.80 -29.23
C GLN A 17 13.46 2.43 -28.53
N PRO A 18 14.26 1.44 -28.99
CA PRO A 18 14.40 0.16 -28.31
C PRO A 18 14.98 0.33 -26.90
N ILE A 19 14.45 -0.44 -25.93
CA ILE A 19 14.93 -0.47 -24.52
C ILE A 19 16.45 -0.60 -24.41
N ARG A 20 17.08 -1.37 -25.31
CA ARG A 20 18.54 -1.57 -25.29
C ARG A 20 19.30 -0.27 -25.53
N SER A 21 18.85 0.56 -26.47
CA SER A 21 19.47 1.85 -26.75
C SER A 21 19.27 2.81 -25.58
N ILE A 22 18.01 2.91 -25.11
CA ILE A 22 17.65 3.76 -23.97
C ILE A 22 18.44 3.40 -22.72
N ALA A 23 18.61 2.10 -22.45
CA ALA A 23 19.36 1.63 -21.29
C ALA A 23 20.85 2.02 -21.36
N VAL A 24 21.46 1.98 -22.55
CA VAL A 24 22.84 2.45 -22.76
C VAL A 24 22.93 3.96 -22.53
N ASP A 25 22.02 4.74 -23.11
CA ASP A 25 21.99 6.20 -22.96
C ASP A 25 21.77 6.63 -21.51
N LEU A 26 20.90 5.90 -20.80
CA LEU A 26 20.63 6.12 -19.38
C LEU A 26 21.69 5.47 -18.47
N GLY A 27 22.68 4.74 -18.99
CA GLY A 27 23.70 4.04 -18.20
C GLY A 27 23.13 3.08 -17.15
N ILE A 28 22.04 2.37 -17.49
CA ILE A 28 21.38 1.35 -16.67
C ILE A 28 21.30 0.03 -17.42
N SER A 29 21.07 -1.08 -16.72
CA SER A 29 20.86 -2.36 -17.41
C SER A 29 19.47 -2.44 -18.05
N ASN A 30 19.36 -3.15 -19.17
CA ASN A 30 18.07 -3.41 -19.84
C ASN A 30 17.03 -4.00 -18.87
N VAL A 31 17.48 -4.88 -17.98
CA VAL A 31 16.62 -5.53 -16.97
C VAL A 31 16.19 -4.50 -15.91
N ALA A 32 17.07 -3.60 -15.49
CA ALA A 32 16.71 -2.53 -14.58
C ALA A 32 15.66 -1.60 -15.21
N LEU A 33 15.86 -1.16 -16.46
CA LEU A 33 14.88 -0.32 -17.17
C LEU A 33 13.51 -1.03 -17.30
N ALA A 34 13.52 -2.32 -17.66
CA ALA A 34 12.29 -3.11 -17.75
C ALA A 34 11.58 -3.24 -16.39
N LYS A 35 12.32 -3.40 -15.29
CA LYS A 35 11.76 -3.41 -13.92
C LYS A 35 11.13 -2.06 -13.57
N HIS A 36 11.75 -0.94 -13.93
CA HIS A 36 11.19 0.39 -13.71
C HIS A 36 9.89 0.59 -14.50
N CYS A 37 9.88 0.23 -15.79
CA CYS A 37 8.67 0.29 -16.62
C CYS A 37 7.53 -0.55 -16.02
N LYS A 38 7.84 -1.77 -15.56
CA LYS A 38 6.87 -2.64 -14.89
C LYS A 38 6.33 -2.04 -13.59
N LYS A 39 7.21 -1.47 -12.76
CA LYS A 39 6.84 -0.83 -11.48
C LYS A 39 5.86 0.35 -11.70
N LEU A 40 6.09 1.16 -12.73
CA LEU A 40 5.24 2.27 -13.11
C LEU A 40 4.01 1.87 -13.94
N SER A 41 3.80 0.57 -14.19
CA SER A 41 2.73 0.08 -15.06
C SER A 41 2.74 0.76 -16.44
N ILE A 42 3.94 0.93 -17.03
CA ILE A 42 4.13 1.45 -18.38
C ILE A 42 4.13 0.27 -19.36
N PRO A 43 3.24 0.26 -20.37
CA PRO A 43 3.24 -0.80 -21.37
C PRO A 43 4.48 -0.67 -22.25
N VAL A 44 5.19 -1.79 -22.42
CA VAL A 44 6.40 -1.88 -23.24
C VAL A 44 6.04 -2.53 -24.59
N PRO A 45 6.62 -2.07 -25.71
CA PRO A 45 6.40 -2.70 -27.00
C PRO A 45 6.80 -4.19 -27.00
N GLY A 46 5.91 -5.03 -27.51
CA GLY A 46 6.12 -6.49 -27.57
C GLY A 46 7.25 -6.91 -28.52
N ARG A 47 7.64 -8.18 -28.44
CA ARG A 47 8.64 -8.76 -29.36
C ARG A 47 8.20 -8.57 -30.81
N GLY A 48 9.13 -8.13 -31.67
CA GLY A 48 8.84 -7.85 -33.09
C GLY A 48 8.14 -6.52 -33.38
N TYR A 49 7.78 -5.71 -32.38
CA TYR A 49 7.26 -4.36 -32.61
C TYR A 49 8.23 -3.51 -33.44
N TRP A 50 9.51 -3.49 -33.06
CA TRP A 50 10.54 -2.71 -33.75
C TRP A 50 10.81 -3.21 -35.17
N ALA A 51 10.78 -4.54 -35.39
CA ALA A 51 10.91 -5.12 -36.72
C ALA A 51 9.73 -4.73 -37.63
N ARG A 52 8.50 -4.76 -37.11
CA ARG A 52 7.31 -4.29 -37.85
C ARG A 52 7.36 -2.80 -38.15
N LYS A 53 7.78 -1.98 -37.19
CA LYS A 53 7.96 -0.53 -37.36
C LYS A 53 9.00 -0.22 -38.45
N ALA A 54 10.14 -0.93 -38.45
CA ALA A 54 11.16 -0.81 -39.48
C ALA A 54 10.68 -1.27 -40.87
N ALA A 55 9.81 -2.28 -40.93
CA ALA A 55 9.21 -2.78 -42.16
C ALA A 55 8.00 -1.94 -42.65
N GLY A 56 7.73 -0.78 -42.05
CA GLY A 56 6.59 0.09 -42.43
C GLY A 56 5.21 -0.51 -42.17
N ARG A 57 5.11 -1.59 -41.37
CA ARG A 57 3.84 -2.25 -41.07
C ARG A 57 3.06 -1.46 -40.00
N PRO A 58 1.72 -1.51 -40.00
CA PRO A 58 0.93 -0.87 -38.96
C PRO A 58 1.28 -1.45 -37.59
N THR A 59 1.61 -0.57 -36.65
CA THR A 59 1.89 -0.92 -35.26
C THR A 59 0.87 -0.26 -34.34
N ASN A 60 0.39 -1.00 -33.34
CA ASN A 60 -0.52 -0.47 -32.33
C ASN A 60 0.28 -0.03 -31.10
N ARG A 61 0.12 1.23 -30.71
CA ARG A 61 0.68 1.79 -29.48
C ARG A 61 -0.34 1.68 -28.36
N ALA A 62 -0.03 0.86 -27.36
CA ALA A 62 -0.90 0.67 -26.20
C ALA A 62 -0.93 1.95 -25.37
N ALA A 63 -2.13 2.50 -25.13
CA ALA A 63 -2.32 3.70 -24.32
C ALA A 63 -1.76 3.52 -22.90
N LEU A 64 -1.20 4.60 -22.34
CA LEU A 64 -0.69 4.62 -20.98
C LEU A 64 -1.88 4.49 -20.00
N PRO A 65 -1.97 3.43 -19.17
CA PRO A 65 -3.08 3.28 -18.24
C PRO A 65 -3.04 4.37 -17.18
N ALA A 66 -4.18 4.64 -16.53
CA ALA A 66 -4.22 5.54 -15.39
C ALA A 66 -3.27 5.07 -14.28
N ARG A 67 -2.65 6.02 -13.58
CA ARG A 67 -1.75 5.73 -12.47
C ARG A 67 -2.56 5.17 -11.30
N PHE A 68 -2.03 4.13 -10.65
CA PHE A 68 -2.64 3.62 -9.42
C PHE A 68 -2.44 4.63 -8.28
N PRO A 69 -3.44 4.85 -7.39
CA PRO A 69 -3.29 5.74 -6.24
C PRO A 69 -2.05 5.38 -5.41
N GLY A 70 -1.29 6.38 -4.96
CA GLY A 70 -0.08 6.18 -4.15
C GLY A 70 1.16 5.67 -4.90
N ALA A 71 1.10 5.50 -6.23
CA ALA A 71 2.27 5.31 -7.07
C ALA A 71 2.92 6.67 -7.41
N SER A 72 4.25 6.73 -7.43
CA SER A 72 4.98 7.94 -7.83
C SER A 72 4.84 8.21 -9.32
N ASP A 73 4.74 9.50 -9.68
CA ASP A 73 4.82 9.92 -11.08
C ASP A 73 6.26 9.99 -11.59
N ARG A 74 7.16 10.38 -10.70
CA ARG A 74 8.55 10.71 -11.01
C ARG A 74 9.44 9.57 -10.56
N THR A 75 10.34 9.13 -11.44
CA THR A 75 11.41 8.19 -11.08
C THR A 75 12.75 8.88 -11.12
N SER A 76 13.49 8.79 -10.02
CA SER A 76 14.88 9.26 -9.90
C SER A 76 15.83 8.06 -9.82
N ARG A 77 17.00 8.21 -10.45
CA ARG A 77 18.09 7.23 -10.40
C ARG A 77 18.78 7.16 -9.02
N ASP A 78 18.80 8.27 -8.28
CA ASP A 78 19.70 8.45 -7.13
C ASP A 78 19.06 8.14 -5.77
N ALA A 79 17.95 7.39 -5.73
CA ALA A 79 17.30 7.03 -4.47
C ALA A 79 18.01 5.87 -3.74
N ASN A 80 19.31 6.02 -3.45
CA ASN A 80 19.89 5.34 -2.29
C ASN A 80 19.30 6.03 -1.05
N HIS A 81 18.12 5.56 -0.64
CA HIS A 81 17.53 5.90 0.64
C HIS A 81 18.34 5.20 1.74
N THR A 82 19.53 5.72 2.01
CA THR A 82 20.19 5.48 3.29
C THR A 82 19.32 6.19 4.32
N TYR A 83 18.46 5.43 4.99
CA TYR A 83 17.73 5.89 6.17
C TYR A 83 18.76 6.26 7.25
N SER A 84 19.23 7.50 7.26
CA SER A 84 20.00 8.05 8.36
C SER A 84 19.01 8.50 9.44
N PHE A 85 18.95 7.72 10.51
CA PHE A 85 17.94 7.85 11.57
C PHE A 85 18.12 9.06 12.49
N ASN A 86 19.19 9.86 12.36
CA ASN A 86 19.42 11.06 13.16
C ASN A 86 20.01 12.18 12.30
N ARG A 87 19.16 13.12 11.86
CA ARG A 87 19.57 14.35 11.17
C ARG A 87 18.83 15.59 11.70
N VAL A 88 18.48 15.57 12.98
CA VAL A 88 17.71 16.67 13.59
C VAL A 88 18.49 17.99 13.49
N GLU A 89 19.82 17.99 13.68
CA GLU A 89 20.62 19.20 13.47
C GLU A 89 20.68 19.64 11.99
N GLU A 90 20.69 18.70 11.04
CA GLU A 90 20.72 19.02 9.60
C GLU A 90 19.41 19.69 9.13
N TYR A 91 18.27 19.27 9.69
CA TYR A 91 16.97 19.85 9.36
C TYR A 91 16.67 21.16 10.11
N ALA A 92 17.32 21.41 11.26
CA ALA A 92 17.06 22.61 12.06
C ALA A 92 17.43 23.92 11.34
N GLY A 93 18.39 23.87 10.41
CA GLY A 93 18.81 25.02 9.59
C GLY A 93 18.26 25.03 8.16
N MET A 94 17.48 24.02 7.75
CA MET A 94 16.91 23.98 6.40
C MET A 94 15.69 24.87 6.31
N ALA A 95 15.66 25.74 5.30
CA ALA A 95 14.45 26.44 4.93
C ALA A 95 13.35 25.42 4.59
N ILE A 96 12.18 25.58 5.19
CA ILE A 96 11.02 24.73 4.91
C ILE A 96 10.77 24.78 3.40
N PRO A 97 10.77 23.64 2.69
CA PRO A 97 10.52 23.65 1.26
C PRO A 97 9.13 24.24 0.99
N PRO A 98 8.95 24.94 -0.15
CA PRO A 98 7.63 25.45 -0.52
C PRO A 98 6.62 24.32 -0.55
N GLU A 99 5.37 24.66 -0.24
CA GLU A 99 4.29 23.67 -0.24
C GLU A 99 4.25 22.94 -1.58
N PRO A 100 4.16 21.60 -1.57
CA PRO A 100 4.11 20.85 -2.80
C PRO A 100 2.82 21.17 -3.55
N THR A 101 2.95 21.63 -4.79
CA THR A 101 1.81 21.70 -5.72
C THR A 101 1.47 20.29 -6.17
N PHE A 102 0.22 19.88 -5.94
CA PHE A 102 -0.31 18.63 -6.46
C PHE A 102 -1.11 18.91 -7.73
N ASP A 103 -0.85 18.17 -8.81
CA ASP A 103 -1.58 18.31 -10.07
C ASP A 103 -3.04 17.80 -9.97
N GLU A 104 -3.35 17.00 -8.95
CA GLU A 104 -4.65 16.35 -8.75
C GLU A 104 -5.43 16.99 -7.59
N GLU A 105 -6.65 17.41 -7.87
CA GLU A 105 -7.60 17.89 -6.86
C GLU A 105 -8.05 16.75 -5.93
N LEU A 106 -7.89 16.94 -4.61
CA LEU A 106 -8.20 15.92 -3.60
C LEU A 106 -9.66 15.40 -3.66
N PRO A 107 -10.70 16.22 -3.90
CA PRO A 107 -12.08 15.73 -4.03
C PRO A 107 -12.28 14.81 -5.24
N ALA A 108 -11.67 15.14 -6.38
CA ALA A 108 -11.75 14.33 -7.59
C ALA A 108 -11.06 12.97 -7.39
N LEU A 109 -9.89 12.97 -6.73
CA LEU A 109 -9.17 11.74 -6.38
C LEU A 109 -10.01 10.85 -5.45
N ARG A 110 -10.69 11.42 -4.45
CA ARG A 110 -11.58 10.67 -3.55
C ARG A 110 -12.71 9.97 -4.30
N GLN A 111 -13.34 10.64 -5.26
CA GLN A 111 -14.41 10.04 -6.07
C GLN A 111 -13.89 8.89 -6.94
N LEU A 112 -12.73 9.09 -7.58
CA LEU A 112 -12.06 8.06 -8.37
C LEU A 112 -11.76 6.83 -7.51
N VAL A 113 -11.13 7.04 -6.34
CA VAL A 113 -10.81 5.96 -5.39
C VAL A 113 -12.08 5.26 -4.90
N ALA A 114 -13.15 6.00 -4.59
CA ALA A 114 -14.42 5.40 -4.17
C ALA A 114 -15.01 4.50 -5.27
N LYS A 115 -14.90 4.89 -6.55
CA LYS A 115 -15.34 4.06 -7.69
C LYS A 115 -14.48 2.80 -7.86
N LEU A 116 -13.17 2.91 -7.66
CA LEU A 116 -12.24 1.76 -7.70
C LEU A 116 -12.51 0.78 -6.56
N VAL A 117 -12.67 1.30 -5.34
CA VAL A 117 -12.97 0.50 -4.14
C VAL A 117 -14.35 -0.13 -4.26
N GLY A 118 -15.36 0.58 -4.77
CA GLY A 118 -16.72 0.07 -4.86
C GLY A 118 -17.30 -0.34 -3.50
N LYS A 119 -18.23 -1.30 -3.50
CA LYS A 119 -18.87 -1.79 -2.28
C LYS A 119 -17.97 -2.78 -1.54
N VAL A 120 -17.65 -2.49 -0.28
CA VAL A 120 -16.99 -3.44 0.62
C VAL A 120 -18.05 -4.19 1.42
N PRO A 121 -18.15 -5.52 1.29
CA PRO A 121 -19.17 -6.29 2.02
C PRO A 121 -18.87 -6.28 3.52
N HIS A 122 -19.93 -6.14 4.31
CA HIS A 122 -19.86 -6.39 5.74
C HIS A 122 -19.96 -7.90 6.00
N VAL A 123 -18.86 -8.49 6.45
CA VAL A 123 -18.77 -9.93 6.71
C VAL A 123 -19.07 -10.19 8.18
N ARG A 124 -19.94 -11.18 8.46
CA ARG A 124 -20.34 -11.59 9.82
C ARG A 124 -19.51 -12.74 10.38
N ASP A 125 -18.89 -13.54 9.50
CA ASP A 125 -18.18 -14.77 9.85
C ASP A 125 -16.82 -14.87 9.16
N PHE A 126 -15.91 -15.70 9.69
CA PHE A 126 -14.55 -15.84 9.17
C PHE A 126 -14.39 -16.88 8.04
N GLN A 127 -15.47 -17.29 7.34
CA GLN A 127 -15.40 -18.29 6.26
C GLN A 127 -14.41 -17.91 5.15
N SER A 128 -14.39 -16.64 4.76
CA SER A 128 -13.36 -16.07 3.88
C SER A 128 -12.44 -15.20 4.73
N SER A 129 -11.35 -15.77 5.23
CA SER A 129 -10.37 -15.04 6.05
C SER A 129 -9.12 -14.66 5.26
N HIS A 130 -8.62 -13.43 5.43
CA HIS A 130 -7.29 -13.06 4.99
C HIS A 130 -6.22 -13.85 5.75
N GLN A 131 -5.10 -14.20 5.10
CA GLN A 131 -4.03 -15.03 5.69
C GLN A 131 -3.54 -14.54 7.07
N LEU A 132 -3.49 -13.23 7.31
CA LEU A 132 -3.06 -12.66 8.59
C LEU A 132 -4.11 -12.85 9.68
N VAL A 133 -5.39 -12.81 9.32
CA VAL A 133 -6.51 -13.06 10.24
C VAL A 133 -6.62 -14.56 10.52
N ALA A 134 -6.48 -15.40 9.49
CA ALA A 134 -6.47 -16.86 9.63
C ALA A 134 -5.41 -17.31 10.66
N LYS A 135 -4.19 -16.77 10.60
CA LYS A 135 -3.14 -17.03 11.58
C LYS A 135 -3.52 -16.64 13.02
N LEU A 136 -4.27 -15.55 13.19
CA LEU A 136 -4.75 -15.15 14.52
C LEU A 136 -5.82 -16.10 15.05
N LEU A 137 -6.72 -16.57 14.17
CA LEU A 137 -7.74 -17.55 14.52
C LEU A 137 -7.11 -18.91 14.86
N GLU A 138 -6.07 -19.33 14.15
CA GLU A 138 -5.28 -20.52 14.47
C GLU A 138 -4.64 -20.41 15.86
N HIS A 139 -4.04 -19.26 16.19
CA HIS A 139 -3.55 -19.01 17.56
C HIS A 139 -4.65 -19.02 18.62
N ASP A 140 -5.87 -18.64 18.25
CA ASP A 140 -7.03 -18.70 19.15
C ASP A 140 -7.54 -20.13 19.35
N GLU A 141 -7.46 -20.99 18.33
CA GLU A 141 -7.71 -22.43 18.42
C GLU A 141 -6.72 -23.14 19.36
N GLU A 142 -5.44 -22.79 19.27
CA GLU A 142 -4.40 -23.26 20.19
C GLU A 142 -4.73 -22.83 21.64
N ARG A 143 -5.09 -21.56 21.84
CA ARG A 143 -5.54 -21.05 23.15
C ARG A 143 -6.73 -21.85 23.69
N ARG A 144 -7.70 -22.19 22.83
CA ARG A 144 -8.83 -23.06 23.22
C ARG A 144 -8.39 -24.46 23.63
N ALA A 145 -7.39 -25.04 22.97
CA ALA A 145 -6.84 -26.32 23.38
C ALA A 145 -6.15 -26.23 24.77
N ASP A 146 -5.38 -25.17 25.00
CA ASP A 146 -4.74 -24.93 26.29
C ASP A 146 -5.76 -24.62 27.40
N TYR A 147 -6.81 -23.86 27.09
CA TYR A 147 -7.90 -23.58 28.03
C TYR A 147 -8.68 -24.84 28.42
N ARG A 148 -8.87 -25.78 27.48
CA ARG A 148 -9.45 -27.10 27.78
C ARG A 148 -8.55 -27.94 28.69
N ARG A 149 -7.22 -27.80 28.59
CA ARG A 149 -6.25 -28.48 29.47
C ARG A 149 -6.17 -27.83 30.85
N SER A 150 -6.17 -26.49 30.88
CA SER A 150 -6.05 -25.68 32.07
C SER A 150 -6.97 -24.45 31.95
N PRO A 151 -8.14 -24.44 32.63
CA PRO A 151 -9.15 -23.38 32.53
C PRO A 151 -8.76 -22.05 33.18
N ILE A 152 -7.54 -21.55 32.94
CA ILE A 152 -7.03 -20.29 33.46
C ILE A 152 -7.34 -19.17 32.47
N SER A 153 -7.71 -17.98 32.98
CA SER A 153 -8.03 -16.79 32.18
C SER A 153 -6.94 -16.39 31.16
N LEU A 154 -5.67 -16.71 31.45
CA LEU A 154 -4.55 -16.48 30.54
C LEU A 154 -4.72 -17.19 29.19
N TYR A 155 -5.36 -18.36 29.17
CA TYR A 155 -5.60 -19.17 27.98
C TYR A 155 -6.98 -18.94 27.36
N ALA A 156 -7.82 -18.07 27.93
CA ALA A 156 -9.14 -17.80 27.37
C ALA A 156 -9.05 -17.35 25.90
N PRO A 157 -9.97 -17.80 25.04
CA PRO A 157 -10.08 -17.35 23.66
C PRO A 157 -10.42 -15.86 23.59
N LYS A 158 -9.91 -15.18 22.57
CA LYS A 158 -9.97 -13.73 22.43
C LYS A 158 -10.99 -13.26 21.39
N TYR A 159 -11.32 -14.09 20.40
CA TYR A 159 -12.11 -13.67 19.23
C TYR A 159 -13.49 -14.33 19.11
N ASP A 160 -13.93 -15.04 20.16
CA ASP A 160 -15.22 -15.74 20.15
C ASP A 160 -16.40 -14.76 20.20
N ASP A 161 -16.32 -13.72 21.03
CA ASP A 161 -17.37 -12.69 21.15
C ASP A 161 -16.79 -11.31 21.50
N GLY A 162 -17.65 -10.30 21.44
CA GLY A 162 -17.40 -8.96 21.93
C GLY A 162 -16.68 -8.06 20.94
N ILE A 163 -15.97 -7.08 21.51
CA ILE A 163 -15.33 -6.00 20.75
C ILE A 163 -14.21 -6.54 19.84
N GLU A 164 -13.38 -7.46 20.34
CA GLU A 164 -12.25 -7.98 19.58
C GLU A 164 -12.68 -8.83 18.39
N ARG A 165 -13.80 -9.57 18.49
CA ARG A 165 -14.41 -10.24 17.34
C ARG A 165 -14.84 -9.24 16.27
N ARG A 166 -15.57 -8.18 16.66
CA ARG A 166 -16.01 -7.12 15.73
C ARG A 166 -14.83 -6.42 15.07
N ARG A 167 -13.79 -6.10 15.85
CA ARG A 167 -12.53 -5.52 15.37
C ARG A 167 -11.87 -6.43 14.33
N LEU A 168 -11.77 -7.73 14.61
CA LEU A 168 -11.17 -8.69 13.69
C LEU A 168 -11.97 -8.87 12.41
N LEU A 169 -13.31 -8.80 12.46
CA LEU A 169 -14.17 -8.79 11.27
C LEU A 169 -13.91 -7.55 10.40
N ILE A 170 -13.81 -6.36 10.99
CA ILE A 170 -13.47 -5.12 10.26
C ILE A 170 -12.07 -5.23 9.63
N ILE A 171 -11.09 -5.75 10.36
CA ILE A 171 -9.74 -5.97 9.82
C ILE A 171 -9.79 -6.94 8.63
N ASN A 172 -10.56 -8.03 8.77
CA ASN A 172 -10.70 -9.02 7.71
C ASN A 172 -11.31 -8.42 6.44
N THR A 173 -12.41 -7.66 6.57
CA THR A 173 -13.06 -7.03 5.41
C THR A 173 -12.16 -6.01 4.73
N LEU A 174 -11.46 -5.18 5.50
CA LEU A 174 -10.49 -4.22 4.98
C LEU A 174 -9.36 -4.91 4.23
N PHE A 175 -8.79 -5.97 4.78
CA PHE A 175 -7.67 -6.68 4.16
C PHE A 175 -8.08 -7.46 2.90
N LEU A 176 -9.29 -8.01 2.86
CA LEU A 176 -9.84 -8.62 1.64
C LEU A 176 -10.09 -7.58 0.56
N ALA A 177 -10.64 -6.41 0.92
CA ALA A 177 -10.83 -5.30 0.00
C ALA A 177 -9.48 -4.80 -0.54
N ALA A 178 -8.49 -4.64 0.33
CA ALA A 178 -7.13 -4.26 -0.04
C ALA A 178 -6.49 -5.27 -1.00
N ARG A 179 -6.61 -6.57 -0.72
CA ARG A 179 -6.10 -7.65 -1.60
C ARG A 179 -6.72 -7.60 -2.99
N ARG A 180 -8.03 -7.33 -3.09
CA ARG A 180 -8.72 -7.18 -4.39
C ARG A 180 -8.17 -6.02 -5.22
N LEU A 181 -7.75 -4.95 -4.56
CA LEU A 181 -7.15 -3.77 -5.20
C LEU A 181 -5.66 -3.93 -5.50
N GLY A 182 -5.04 -5.05 -5.10
CA GLY A 182 -3.60 -5.26 -5.22
C GLY A 182 -2.76 -4.60 -4.13
N CYS A 183 -3.39 -4.06 -3.08
CA CYS A 183 -2.69 -3.50 -1.92
C CYS A 183 -2.23 -4.63 -0.98
N ARG A 184 -1.03 -4.48 -0.41
CA ARG A 184 -0.47 -5.46 0.52
C ARG A 184 -0.77 -5.06 1.96
N ALA A 185 -1.46 -5.92 2.69
CA ALA A 185 -1.70 -5.73 4.12
C ALA A 185 -0.56 -6.31 4.97
N SER A 186 -0.27 -5.63 6.08
CA SER A 186 0.68 -6.04 7.11
C SER A 186 0.06 -5.84 8.49
N MET A 187 0.36 -6.77 9.40
CA MET A 187 -0.14 -6.75 10.77
C MET A 187 0.72 -7.69 11.62
N SER A 188 0.94 -7.33 12.88
CA SER A 188 1.56 -8.27 13.83
C SER A 188 0.62 -9.45 14.08
N THR A 189 1.07 -10.67 13.80
CA THR A 189 0.33 -11.91 14.10
C THR A 189 0.88 -12.64 15.32
N SER A 190 1.77 -12.00 16.09
CA SER A 190 2.40 -12.66 17.24
C SER A 190 1.38 -13.12 18.27
N ARG A 191 1.59 -14.34 18.78
CA ARG A 191 0.84 -14.95 19.87
C ARG A 191 1.00 -14.18 21.20
N TYR A 192 2.17 -13.57 21.41
CA TYR A 192 2.58 -13.01 22.71
C TYR A 192 2.51 -11.47 22.80
N ILE A 193 2.49 -10.74 21.68
CA ILE A 193 2.52 -9.26 21.66
C ILE A 193 1.14 -8.63 21.96
N GLN A 194 0.13 -9.45 22.26
CA GLN A 194 -1.23 -8.99 22.48
C GLN A 194 -1.56 -8.92 23.97
N SER A 195 -1.01 -7.93 24.66
CA SER A 195 -1.54 -7.52 25.96
C SER A 195 -3.01 -7.12 25.81
N TYR A 196 -3.83 -7.41 26.82
CA TYR A 196 -5.23 -6.99 26.84
C TYR A 196 -5.31 -5.46 26.64
N GLY A 197 -6.00 -5.01 25.60
CA GLY A 197 -6.18 -3.59 25.31
C GLY A 197 -5.04 -2.90 24.54
N SER A 198 -4.01 -3.63 24.06
CA SER A 198 -3.01 -3.04 23.16
C SER A 198 -3.58 -2.80 21.77
N ASP A 199 -3.38 -1.59 21.25
CA ASP A 199 -3.84 -1.26 19.91
C ASP A 199 -2.96 -1.91 18.87
N ARG A 200 -3.57 -2.79 18.06
CA ARG A 200 -2.85 -3.48 17.01
C ARG A 200 -2.58 -2.50 15.88
N GLN A 201 -1.30 -2.19 15.67
CA GLN A 201 -0.88 -1.44 14.49
C GLN A 201 -1.10 -2.28 13.24
N LEU A 202 -1.89 -1.72 12.31
CA LEU A 202 -2.19 -2.27 11.00
C LEU A 202 -1.42 -1.46 9.96
N GLY A 203 -1.00 -2.11 8.89
CA GLY A 203 -0.33 -1.47 7.76
C GLY A 203 -0.97 -1.86 6.43
N LEU A 204 -1.06 -0.89 5.53
CA LEU A 204 -1.45 -1.09 4.14
C LEU A 204 -0.41 -0.43 3.23
N GLN A 205 0.16 -1.21 2.32
CA GLN A 205 0.98 -0.70 1.24
C GLN A 205 0.09 -0.41 0.03
N ILE A 206 0.03 0.87 -0.35
CA ILE A 206 -0.75 1.40 -1.46
C ILE A 206 0.23 2.01 -2.46
N GLY A 207 0.52 1.28 -3.55
CA GLY A 207 1.60 1.66 -4.46
C GLY A 207 2.96 1.67 -3.75
N GLU A 208 3.58 2.84 -3.67
CA GLU A 208 4.85 3.06 -2.96
C GLU A 208 4.65 3.60 -1.54
N SER A 209 3.43 4.04 -1.23
CA SER A 209 3.10 4.61 0.07
C SER A 209 2.76 3.51 1.07
N TYR A 210 3.21 3.68 2.31
CA TYR A 210 2.87 2.81 3.41
C TYR A 210 2.05 3.59 4.44
N VAL A 211 0.85 3.10 4.73
CA VAL A 211 -0.07 3.72 5.68
C VAL A 211 -0.22 2.81 6.90
N CYS A 212 0.15 3.32 8.07
CA CYS A 212 -0.10 2.67 9.34
C CYS A 212 -1.37 3.24 9.98
N PHE A 213 -2.18 2.41 10.62
CA PHE A 213 -3.32 2.86 11.39
C PHE A 213 -3.72 1.85 12.47
N THR A 214 -4.52 2.30 13.43
CA THR A 214 -5.14 1.50 14.48
C THR A 214 -6.66 1.58 14.33
N ILE A 215 -7.37 0.52 14.73
CA ILE A 215 -8.83 0.54 14.83
C ILE A 215 -9.16 0.61 16.32
N GLU A 216 -9.62 1.77 16.77
CA GLU A 216 -9.89 2.04 18.18
C GLU A 216 -11.39 1.98 18.49
N LEU A 217 -11.70 1.83 19.78
CA LEU A 217 -13.06 1.94 20.29
C LEU A 217 -13.48 3.41 20.35
N ILE A 218 -14.69 3.71 19.87
CA ILE A 218 -15.24 5.08 19.82
C ILE A 218 -15.27 5.76 21.21
N ASN A 219 -15.26 4.99 22.31
CA ASN A 219 -15.33 5.51 23.69
C ASN A 219 -13.98 5.61 24.43
N ARG A 220 -12.83 5.38 23.78
CA ARG A 220 -11.53 5.73 24.40
C ARG A 220 -11.23 7.20 24.10
N ASN A 221 -11.01 8.00 25.14
CA ASN A 221 -10.53 9.39 25.02
C ASN A 221 -9.40 9.49 23.99
N PRO A 222 -9.34 10.54 23.16
CA PRO A 222 -8.35 10.66 22.10
C PRO A 222 -6.94 10.71 22.70
N VAL A 223 -6.22 9.60 22.66
CA VAL A 223 -4.83 9.54 23.10
C VAL A 223 -3.97 10.24 22.05
N ILE A 224 -3.16 11.16 22.56
CA ILE A 224 -2.24 12.07 21.87
C ILE A 224 -1.34 11.28 20.91
N VAL A 225 -1.31 11.70 19.65
CA VAL A 225 -0.47 11.13 18.59
C VAL A 225 0.98 11.56 18.82
N GLY A 226 1.84 10.60 19.16
CA GLY A 226 3.28 10.74 18.98
C GLY A 226 3.61 10.87 17.50
N SER A 227 4.47 11.83 17.17
CA SER A 227 4.85 12.28 15.83
C SER A 227 5.46 11.19 14.95
N GLY A 228 4.60 10.46 14.25
CA GLY A 228 4.95 9.67 13.07
C GLY A 228 3.86 9.91 12.04
N ARG A 229 4.23 10.37 10.84
CA ARG A 229 3.33 10.79 9.75
C ARG A 229 2.28 9.73 9.40
N CYS A 230 1.16 9.73 10.11
CA CYS A 230 -0.05 8.96 9.84
C CYS A 230 -1.18 9.94 9.54
N TRP A 231 -1.54 10.04 8.26
CA TRP A 231 -2.69 10.81 7.83
C TRP A 231 -3.97 10.13 8.33
N ARG A 232 -4.76 10.82 9.17
CA ARG A 232 -6.08 10.35 9.64
C ARG A 232 -7.16 10.73 8.62
N LEU A 233 -7.92 9.73 8.15
CA LEU A 233 -9.22 9.95 7.52
C LEU A 233 -10.28 10.03 8.63
N ALA A 234 -10.65 11.26 9.03
CA ALA A 234 -11.86 11.48 9.82
C ALA A 234 -13.07 11.42 8.87
N GLY A 235 -13.78 10.29 8.88
CA GLY A 235 -15.08 10.13 8.21
C GLY A 235 -16.13 9.81 9.26
N LEU A 236 -17.02 10.76 9.53
CA LEU A 236 -18.25 10.56 10.29
C LEU A 236 -19.10 9.52 9.56
N ILE A 237 -19.18 8.30 10.12
CA ILE A 237 -20.27 7.38 9.82
C ILE A 237 -21.24 7.49 10.99
N SER A 238 -22.22 8.38 10.86
CA SER A 238 -23.44 8.35 11.65
C SER A 238 -24.40 7.40 10.93
N LEU A 239 -24.76 6.29 11.58
CA LEU A 239 -25.87 5.44 11.17
C LEU A 239 -26.85 5.44 12.35
N MET A 240 -28.03 6.02 12.09
CA MET A 240 -29.27 5.71 12.80
C MET A 240 -29.68 4.26 12.51
#